data_AF-A0A845QRU4-F1
#
_entry.id   AF-A0A845QRU4-F1
#
_cell.length_a   1.000
_cell.length_b   1.000
_cell.length_c   1.000
_cell.angle_alpha   90.00
_cell.angle_beta   90.00
_cell.angle_gamma   90.00
#
_symmetry.space_group_name_H-M   'P 1'
#
loop_
_entity.id
_entity.type
_entity.pdbx_description
1 polymer ?
#
loop_
_entity_poly.entity_id
_entity_poly.type
_entity_poly.pdbx_seq_one_letter_code
_entity_poly.pdbx_strand_id
1 'polypeptide(L)'
;MTIISGIFKSIGEFFAGILETIQEVFASDYGFELIYTAVARWVFIALAIFILMRAIRSLLKSKNPSEVWAYLHLSTGENLPITHWENVLGRAKSCDINIEDPRVSRNHGTLTRDPKGNWTYRDLGSKNGAYVNERRVRKDQRVKVRPGDVISVGMTQCTLFPISLEERRNNIKMRKSDTVIPLPWPSLFALSIFQVMTVIQLKIALGENYLHSITMAFAGICILMWVYVILLRSMKRKGFEMETIAFFLSTLSLSVTAAKFPEAAFKQFIAVAMGLALFFFMCAYLRNLTRTEAIQKLMYIGAAGLLLFNLVFATDRFGAANWVEIGGFSFQPSELIKLAFIWVGAASLDKLFEKKNSIIFMLFSGFCFCCLALMGDFGTAIIFFVTFLVISFLRSGDFTKLILLVGVAFVGGLMVLKFKAYIAERFSVWGHAWEFADGLGMQQTRTMSAAASGGFVGVGAGKGWLSSIFAADTDLVFGMLVEEWGLIIAILAVISIITLSLFAVRSILAGRSTYYTIAACAATSMFLFQTVLNVFGAVDLLPMTGVTFPFVSNGGTSMIGSWGMLAFLKAADTRQNASIAISLTDKGLKAETEEEDMI
;
A
#
# COMPACT_ATOMS: atom_id res chain seq x y z
N MET A 1 -16.94 -3.64 61.32
CA MET A 1 -18.02 -2.95 60.56
C MET A 1 -17.73 -1.47 60.29
N THR A 2 -17.09 -0.74 61.21
CA THR A 2 -16.84 0.72 61.14
C THR A 2 -15.84 1.19 60.05
N ILE A 3 -14.86 0.36 59.68
CA ILE A 3 -13.88 0.72 58.63
C ILE A 3 -14.49 0.61 57.24
N ILE A 4 -15.29 -0.44 57.01
CA ILE A 4 -15.97 -0.68 55.72
C ILE A 4 -17.00 0.42 55.45
N SER A 5 -17.77 0.84 56.46
CA SER A 5 -18.71 1.97 56.31
C SER A 5 -18.00 3.30 56.01
N GLY A 6 -16.80 3.53 56.56
CA GLY A 6 -15.99 4.71 56.26
C GLY A 6 -15.49 4.74 54.81
N ILE A 7 -15.10 3.58 54.27
CA ILE A 7 -14.69 3.44 52.87
C ILE A 7 -15.87 3.69 51.92
N PHE A 8 -17.05 3.12 52.19
CA PHE A 8 -18.25 3.37 51.38
C PHE A 8 -18.69 4.83 51.43
N LYS A 9 -18.56 5.50 52.58
CA LYS A 9 -18.87 6.93 52.71
C LYS A 9 -17.89 7.80 51.92
N SER A 10 -16.59 7.51 52.00
CA SER A 10 -15.55 8.23 51.24
C SER A 10 -15.68 8.01 49.73
N ILE A 11 -16.04 6.80 49.30
CA ILE A 11 -16.37 6.53 47.89
C ILE A 11 -17.63 7.32 47.47
N GLY A 12 -18.66 7.36 48.33
CA GLY A 12 -19.87 8.14 48.09
C GLY A 12 -19.60 9.64 47.95
N GLU A 13 -18.79 10.22 48.84
CA GLU A 13 -18.37 11.63 48.80
C GLU A 13 -17.53 11.94 47.55
N PHE A 14 -16.64 11.02 47.15
CA PHE A 14 -15.86 11.14 45.91
C PHE A 14 -16.76 11.15 44.67
N PHE A 15 -17.72 10.23 44.57
CA PHE A 15 -18.67 10.20 43.45
C PHE A 15 -19.64 11.38 43.47
N ALA A 16 -20.05 11.86 44.64
CA ALA A 16 -20.86 13.07 44.79
C ALA A 16 -20.10 14.30 44.30
N GLY A 17 -18.83 14.47 44.69
CA GLY A 17 -17.99 15.57 44.21
C GLY A 17 -17.74 15.53 42.70
N ILE A 18 -17.58 14.33 42.11
CA ILE A 18 -17.54 14.17 40.65
C ILE A 18 -18.86 14.61 40.01
N LEU A 19 -19.99 14.20 40.58
CA LEU A 19 -21.31 14.54 40.04
C LEU A 19 -21.58 16.04 40.12
N GLU A 20 -21.19 16.68 41.22
CA GLU A 20 -21.31 18.12 41.45
C GLU A 20 -20.42 18.90 40.46
N THR A 21 -19.17 18.46 40.26
CA THR A 21 -18.26 19.02 39.23
C THR A 21 -18.85 18.86 37.82
N ILE A 22 -19.44 17.70 37.51
CA ILE A 22 -20.10 17.45 36.22
C ILE A 22 -21.29 18.41 36.05
N GLN A 23 -22.11 18.61 37.08
CA GLN A 23 -23.25 19.53 37.07
C GLN A 23 -22.82 20.98 36.88
N GLU A 24 -21.77 21.43 37.58
CA GLU A 24 -21.19 22.77 37.42
C GLU A 24 -20.64 22.98 36.00
N VAL A 25 -19.95 21.99 35.44
CA VAL A 25 -19.48 22.05 34.06
C VAL A 25 -20.67 22.12 33.12
N PHE A 26 -21.70 21.29 33.26
CA PHE A 26 -22.93 21.34 32.45
C PHE A 26 -23.67 22.67 32.52
N ALA A 27 -23.60 23.36 33.66
CA ALA A 27 -24.24 24.66 33.87
C ALA A 27 -23.45 25.85 33.28
N SER A 28 -22.20 25.63 32.84
CA SER A 28 -21.38 26.66 32.19
C SER A 28 -21.75 26.85 30.71
N ASP A 29 -21.54 28.06 30.18
CA ASP A 29 -21.83 28.39 28.77
C ASP A 29 -21.06 27.50 27.76
N TYR A 30 -19.93 26.90 28.17
CA TYR A 30 -19.10 26.00 27.36
C TYR A 30 -19.14 24.53 27.84
N GLY A 31 -20.06 24.21 28.77
CA GLY A 31 -20.13 22.92 29.45
C GLY A 31 -20.27 21.74 28.52
N PHE A 32 -21.18 21.87 27.55
CA PHE A 32 -21.40 20.85 26.53
C PHE A 32 -20.15 20.61 25.67
N GLU A 33 -19.45 21.66 25.27
CA GLU A 33 -18.26 21.55 24.41
C GLU A 33 -17.11 20.83 25.09
N LEU A 34 -16.89 21.15 26.37
CA LEU A 34 -15.83 20.54 27.18
C LEU A 34 -16.11 19.06 27.42
N ILE A 35 -17.34 18.72 27.82
CA ILE A 35 -17.79 17.35 28.08
C ILE A 35 -17.78 16.53 26.80
N TYR A 36 -18.31 17.08 25.70
CA TYR A 36 -18.28 16.42 24.40
C TYR A 36 -16.85 16.11 23.99
N THR A 37 -15.95 17.10 24.02
CA THR A 37 -14.54 16.90 23.63
C THR A 37 -13.88 15.82 24.49
N ALA A 38 -14.08 15.86 25.82
CA ALA A 38 -13.50 14.91 26.75
C ALA A 38 -13.96 13.47 26.48
N VAL A 39 -15.26 13.26 26.24
CA VAL A 39 -15.84 11.94 25.94
C VAL A 39 -15.45 11.48 24.53
N ALA A 40 -15.58 12.37 23.53
CA ALA A 40 -15.35 12.04 22.12
C ALA A 40 -13.94 11.51 21.87
N ARG A 41 -12.92 12.11 22.50
CA ARG A 41 -11.53 11.64 22.43
C ARG A 41 -11.36 10.15 22.77
N TRP A 42 -12.01 9.67 23.83
CA TRP A 42 -11.97 8.24 24.20
C TRP A 42 -12.77 7.36 23.25
N VAL A 43 -13.93 7.85 22.78
CA VAL A 43 -14.75 7.13 21.82
C VAL A 43 -14.03 6.98 20.48
N PHE A 44 -13.30 8.01 20.01
CA PHE A 44 -12.50 7.93 18.79
C PHE A 44 -11.45 6.84 18.87
N ILE A 45 -10.75 6.69 20.01
CA ILE A 45 -9.79 5.61 20.23
C ILE A 45 -10.49 4.25 20.15
N ALA A 46 -11.61 4.08 20.85
CA ALA A 46 -12.35 2.81 20.85
C ALA A 46 -12.84 2.43 19.44
N LEU A 47 -13.37 3.39 18.68
CA LEU A 47 -13.81 3.20 17.30
C LEU A 47 -12.63 2.87 16.37
N ALA A 48 -11.52 3.61 16.45
CA ALA A 48 -10.32 3.37 15.65
C ALA A 48 -9.74 1.97 15.91
N ILE A 49 -9.61 1.59 17.18
CA ILE A 49 -9.18 0.24 17.59
C ILE A 49 -10.13 -0.82 17.03
N PHE A 50 -11.45 -0.63 17.15
CA PHE A 50 -12.43 -1.58 16.64
C PHE A 50 -12.35 -1.75 15.11
N ILE A 51 -12.30 -0.65 14.37
CA ILE A 51 -12.21 -0.64 12.91
C ILE A 51 -10.94 -1.39 12.46
N LEU A 52 -9.79 -1.01 13.02
CA LEU A 52 -8.50 -1.54 12.61
C LEU A 52 -8.27 -2.97 13.09
N MET A 53 -8.63 -3.34 14.32
CA MET A 53 -8.50 -4.73 14.77
C MET A 53 -9.29 -5.70 13.88
N ARG A 54 -10.48 -5.32 13.41
CA ARG A 54 -11.26 -6.15 12.48
C ARG A 54 -10.55 -6.31 11.13
N ALA A 55 -10.05 -5.20 10.57
CA ALA A 55 -9.32 -5.21 9.29
C ALA A 55 -8.01 -6.03 9.40
N ILE A 56 -7.21 -5.76 10.44
CA ILE A 56 -5.93 -6.42 10.71
C ILE A 56 -6.12 -7.93 10.92
N ARG A 57 -7.07 -8.33 11.77
CA ARG A 57 -7.34 -9.75 12.03
C ARG A 57 -7.75 -10.47 10.75
N SER A 58 -8.57 -9.85 9.90
CA SER A 58 -8.98 -10.47 8.63
C SER A 58 -7.82 -10.59 7.63
N LEU A 59 -6.99 -9.54 7.49
CA LEU A 59 -5.85 -9.56 6.58
C LEU A 59 -4.77 -10.55 7.03
N LEU A 60 -4.47 -10.62 8.33
CA LEU A 60 -3.38 -11.44 8.87
C LEU A 60 -3.78 -12.89 9.18
N LYS A 61 -5.05 -13.17 9.52
CA LYS A 61 -5.51 -14.55 9.84
C LYS A 61 -5.83 -15.37 8.60
N SER A 62 -6.02 -14.75 7.43
CA SER A 62 -6.30 -15.47 6.19
C SER A 62 -5.19 -16.48 5.92
N LYS A 63 -5.58 -17.76 5.81
CA LYS A 63 -4.71 -18.83 5.35
C LYS A 63 -4.76 -18.86 3.82
N ASN A 64 -3.60 -19.10 3.23
CA ASN A 64 -3.41 -19.20 1.79
C ASN A 64 -2.78 -20.57 1.51
N PRO A 65 -3.55 -21.68 1.58
CA PRO A 65 -3.01 -23.00 1.32
C PRO A 65 -2.50 -23.09 -0.12
N SER A 66 -1.33 -23.71 -0.31
CA SER A 66 -0.79 -24.02 -1.65
C SER A 66 -1.74 -24.99 -2.36
N GLU A 67 -2.17 -24.63 -3.56
CA GLU A 67 -3.12 -25.44 -4.34
C GLU A 67 -2.39 -26.24 -5.40
N VAL A 68 -2.66 -27.54 -5.50
CA VAL A 68 -2.14 -28.34 -6.62
C VAL A 68 -3.01 -28.08 -7.85
N TRP A 69 -2.40 -27.57 -8.92
CA TRP A 69 -3.08 -27.23 -10.18
C TRP A 69 -2.95 -28.32 -11.25
N ALA A 70 -1.85 -29.05 -11.20
CA ALA A 70 -1.50 -30.14 -12.09
C ALA A 70 -0.34 -30.93 -11.45
N TYR A 71 -0.04 -32.09 -12.01
CA TYR A 71 1.14 -32.87 -11.67
C TYR A 71 2.09 -32.91 -12.85
N LEU A 72 3.40 -32.83 -12.56
CA LEU A 72 4.44 -33.08 -13.55
C LEU A 72 5.11 -34.41 -13.24
N HIS A 73 4.87 -35.40 -14.10
CA HIS A 73 5.48 -36.72 -13.98
C HIS A 73 6.82 -36.74 -14.70
N LEU A 74 7.90 -37.07 -13.99
CA LEU A 74 9.25 -37.17 -14.56
C LEU A 74 9.53 -38.61 -14.97
N SER A 75 10.28 -38.80 -16.05
CA SER A 75 10.74 -40.12 -16.51
C SER A 75 11.63 -40.86 -15.50
N THR A 76 12.08 -40.17 -14.45
CA THR A 76 12.78 -40.76 -13.29
C THR A 76 11.84 -41.47 -12.30
N GLY A 77 10.52 -41.35 -12.47
CA GLY A 77 9.49 -41.93 -11.62
C GLY A 77 8.89 -40.95 -10.59
N GLU A 78 9.44 -39.75 -10.46
CA GLU A 78 8.93 -38.72 -9.54
C GLU A 78 7.65 -38.08 -10.08
N ASN A 79 6.72 -37.76 -9.19
CA ASN A 79 5.50 -37.03 -9.52
C ASN A 79 5.42 -35.74 -8.70
N LEU A 80 5.68 -34.60 -9.34
CA LEU A 80 5.83 -33.33 -8.65
C LEU A 80 4.54 -32.51 -8.74
N PRO A 81 3.97 -32.05 -7.60
CA PRO A 81 2.79 -31.20 -7.60
C PRO A 81 3.13 -29.79 -8.07
N ILE A 82 2.36 -29.27 -9.02
CA ILE A 82 2.50 -27.89 -9.50
C ILE A 82 1.59 -26.99 -8.66
N THR A 83 2.18 -26.22 -7.75
CA THR A 83 1.43 -25.43 -6.76
C THR A 83 1.26 -23.95 -7.11
N HIS A 84 2.06 -23.46 -8.05
CA HIS A 84 2.01 -22.06 -8.52
C HIS A 84 1.50 -21.99 -9.96
N TRP A 85 1.04 -20.81 -10.34
CA TRP A 85 0.62 -20.54 -11.72
C TRP A 85 1.81 -20.32 -12.65
N GLU A 86 2.93 -19.82 -12.11
CA GLU A 86 4.18 -19.60 -12.81
C GLU A 86 5.23 -20.44 -12.10
N ASN A 87 5.88 -21.38 -12.81
CA ASN A 87 6.85 -22.30 -12.23
C ASN A 87 8.13 -22.31 -13.06
N VAL A 88 9.28 -22.29 -12.39
CA VAL A 88 10.60 -22.46 -13.00
C VAL A 88 11.00 -23.93 -12.96
N LEU A 89 11.37 -24.48 -14.11
CA LEU A 89 11.97 -25.80 -14.26
C LEU A 89 13.47 -25.64 -14.41
N GLY A 90 14.25 -26.42 -13.66
CA GLY A 90 15.71 -26.40 -13.78
C GLY A 90 16.41 -27.27 -12.74
N ARG A 91 17.74 -27.35 -12.84
CA ARG A 91 18.56 -28.15 -11.90
C ARG A 91 18.93 -27.43 -10.61
N ALA A 92 18.61 -26.13 -10.51
CA ALA A 92 18.94 -25.36 -9.32
C ALA A 92 17.91 -25.64 -8.23
N LYS A 93 18.36 -25.71 -6.97
CA LYS A 93 17.46 -25.87 -5.81
C LYS A 93 16.46 -24.71 -5.63
N SER A 94 16.70 -23.58 -6.28
CA SER A 94 15.82 -22.41 -6.28
C SER A 94 14.66 -22.53 -7.29
N CYS A 95 14.63 -23.57 -8.12
CA CYS A 95 13.54 -23.82 -9.06
C CYS A 95 12.34 -24.44 -8.35
N ASP A 96 11.12 -24.04 -8.73
CA ASP A 96 9.88 -24.62 -8.20
C ASP A 96 9.80 -26.12 -8.53
N ILE A 97 10.30 -26.50 -9.71
CA ILE A 97 10.40 -27.87 -10.17
C ILE A 97 11.88 -28.17 -10.40
N ASN A 98 12.49 -28.81 -9.40
CA ASN A 98 13.89 -29.21 -9.46
C ASN A 98 14.02 -30.53 -10.25
N ILE A 99 14.91 -30.52 -11.24
CA ILE A 99 15.19 -31.69 -12.09
C ILE A 99 16.67 -32.03 -11.95
N GLU A 100 16.96 -33.17 -11.33
CA GLU A 100 18.32 -33.65 -11.04
C GLU A 100 19.00 -34.25 -12.29
N ASP A 101 19.22 -33.41 -13.30
CA ASP A 101 19.95 -33.77 -14.52
C ASP A 101 21.07 -32.76 -14.80
N PRO A 102 22.35 -33.20 -14.87
CA PRO A 102 23.47 -32.34 -15.23
C PRO A 102 23.34 -31.60 -16.57
N ARG A 103 22.58 -32.15 -17.52
CA ARG A 103 22.28 -31.55 -18.83
C ARG A 103 21.16 -30.51 -18.75
N VAL A 104 20.39 -30.46 -17.68
CA VAL A 104 19.40 -29.41 -17.45
C VAL A 104 20.13 -28.15 -16.97
N SER A 105 19.75 -26.99 -17.52
CA SER A 105 20.29 -25.70 -17.10
C SER A 105 19.80 -25.32 -15.70
N ARG A 106 20.55 -24.49 -14.96
CA ARG A 106 20.16 -24.07 -13.60
C ARG A 106 18.74 -23.55 -13.55
N ASN A 107 18.40 -22.64 -14.47
CA ASN A 107 17.04 -22.23 -14.80
C ASN A 107 16.86 -22.58 -16.27
N HIS A 108 16.06 -23.60 -16.58
CA HIS A 108 15.94 -24.17 -17.93
C HIS A 108 14.77 -23.56 -18.70
N GLY A 109 13.59 -23.56 -18.09
CA GLY A 109 12.36 -23.09 -18.72
C GLY A 109 11.32 -22.68 -17.69
N THR A 110 10.27 -22.01 -18.14
CA THR A 110 9.09 -21.70 -17.33
C THR A 110 7.88 -22.46 -17.84
N LEU A 111 7.06 -22.94 -16.91
CA LEU A 111 5.75 -23.52 -17.16
C LEU A 111 4.69 -22.63 -16.48
N THR A 112 3.88 -21.98 -17.30
CA THR A 112 2.92 -20.96 -16.87
C THR A 112 1.49 -21.35 -17.21
N ARG A 113 0.57 -21.10 -16.28
CA ARG A 113 -0.87 -21.28 -16.43
C ARG A 113 -1.57 -19.93 -16.57
N ASP A 114 -2.41 -19.76 -17.59
CA ASP A 114 -3.24 -18.57 -17.75
C ASP A 114 -4.55 -18.65 -16.91
N PRO A 115 -5.31 -17.54 -16.76
CA PRO A 115 -6.61 -17.56 -16.08
C PRO A 115 -7.66 -18.47 -16.72
N LYS A 116 -7.47 -18.86 -17.98
CA LYS A 116 -8.37 -19.79 -18.70
C LYS A 116 -7.98 -21.26 -18.47
N GLY A 117 -6.89 -21.53 -17.76
CA GLY A 117 -6.37 -22.88 -17.51
C GLY A 117 -5.50 -23.45 -18.63
N ASN A 118 -5.09 -22.65 -19.61
CA ASN A 118 -4.13 -23.09 -20.61
C ASN A 118 -2.72 -23.03 -20.03
N TRP A 119 -1.94 -24.08 -20.28
CA TRP A 119 -0.52 -24.12 -19.95
C TRP A 119 0.34 -23.70 -21.15
N THR A 120 1.42 -22.99 -20.87
CA THR A 120 2.44 -22.64 -21.85
C THR A 120 3.82 -22.90 -21.27
N TYR A 121 4.69 -23.48 -22.08
CA TYR A 121 6.11 -23.63 -21.78
C TYR A 121 6.93 -22.59 -22.55
N ARG A 122 7.97 -22.06 -21.92
CA ARG A 122 8.97 -21.20 -22.54
C ARG A 122 10.36 -21.63 -22.14
N ASP A 123 11.28 -21.75 -23.11
CA ASP A 123 12.69 -21.97 -22.84
C ASP A 123 13.38 -20.65 -22.44
N LEU A 124 14.19 -20.67 -21.37
CA LEU A 124 14.89 -19.50 -20.83
C LEU A 124 16.29 -19.28 -21.45
N GLY A 125 16.52 -19.81 -22.65
CA GLY A 125 17.83 -19.83 -23.29
C GLY A 125 18.72 -20.91 -22.70
N SER A 126 18.16 -22.10 -22.49
CA SER A 126 18.89 -23.24 -21.95
C SER A 126 20.03 -23.68 -22.87
N LYS A 127 21.09 -24.27 -22.30
CA LYS A 127 22.27 -24.68 -23.09
C LYS A 127 21.96 -25.77 -24.12
N ASN A 128 21.10 -26.72 -23.75
CA ASN A 128 20.78 -27.89 -24.58
C ASN A 128 19.43 -27.77 -25.30
N GLY A 129 18.67 -26.70 -25.05
CA GLY A 129 17.32 -26.52 -25.55
C GLY A 129 16.30 -27.42 -24.86
N ALA A 130 15.03 -27.15 -25.17
CA ALA A 130 13.88 -27.91 -24.72
C ALA A 130 12.99 -28.29 -25.90
N TYR A 131 12.22 -29.37 -25.74
CA TYR A 131 11.32 -29.91 -26.76
C TYR A 131 9.93 -30.11 -26.16
N VAL A 132 8.88 -29.81 -26.93
CA VAL A 132 7.48 -30.14 -26.58
C VAL A 132 6.95 -31.06 -27.68
N ASN A 133 6.59 -32.29 -27.33
CA ASN A 133 6.20 -33.34 -28.28
C ASN A 133 7.21 -33.45 -29.43
N GLU A 134 8.50 -33.61 -29.09
CA GLU A 134 9.65 -33.72 -30.01
C GLU A 134 9.96 -32.47 -30.85
N ARG A 135 9.12 -31.42 -30.79
CA ARG A 135 9.37 -30.16 -31.49
C ARG A 135 10.21 -29.24 -30.62
N ARG A 136 11.38 -28.85 -31.14
CA ARG A 136 12.29 -27.92 -30.45
C ARG A 136 11.60 -26.57 -30.21
N VAL A 137 11.60 -26.13 -28.97
CA VAL A 137 11.10 -24.81 -28.57
C VAL A 137 12.13 -23.76 -28.98
N ARG A 138 11.73 -22.78 -29.78
CA ARG A 138 12.61 -21.66 -30.13
C ARG A 138 12.82 -20.79 -28.90
N LYS A 139 14.00 -20.16 -28.82
CA LYS A 139 14.31 -19.18 -27.78
C LYS A 139 13.23 -18.08 -27.76
N ASP A 140 12.72 -17.77 -26.58
CA ASP A 140 11.68 -16.76 -26.33
C ASP A 140 10.28 -17.04 -26.92
N GLN A 141 10.06 -18.24 -27.47
CA GLN A 141 8.74 -18.66 -27.92
C GLN A 141 7.94 -19.30 -26.78
N ARG A 142 6.69 -18.86 -26.59
CA ARG A 142 5.71 -19.57 -25.75
C ARG A 142 5.03 -20.66 -26.58
N VAL A 143 5.13 -21.90 -26.13
CA VAL A 143 4.49 -23.06 -26.75
C VAL A 143 3.38 -23.55 -25.85
N LYS A 144 2.18 -23.77 -26.40
CA LYS A 144 1.04 -24.30 -25.64
C LYS A 144 1.34 -25.76 -25.26
N VAL A 145 1.07 -26.09 -24.00
CA VAL A 145 1.18 -27.45 -23.45
C VAL A 145 -0.22 -27.89 -23.04
N ARG A 146 -0.64 -29.07 -23.50
CA ARG A 146 -1.89 -29.73 -23.12
C ARG A 146 -1.60 -30.86 -22.13
N PRO A 147 -2.58 -31.26 -21.31
CA PRO A 147 -2.45 -32.48 -20.54
C PRO A 147 -2.09 -33.67 -21.44
N GLY A 148 -1.09 -34.46 -21.03
CA GLY A 148 -0.52 -35.56 -21.80
C GLY A 148 0.65 -35.17 -22.72
N ASP A 149 0.87 -33.88 -23.01
CA ASP A 149 2.04 -33.44 -23.77
C ASP A 149 3.34 -33.68 -22.98
N VAL A 150 4.40 -34.04 -23.70
CA VAL A 150 5.72 -34.33 -23.13
C VAL A 150 6.66 -33.15 -23.34
N ILE A 151 7.22 -32.62 -22.25
CA ILE A 151 8.27 -31.61 -22.23
C ILE A 151 9.60 -32.32 -21.98
N SER A 152 10.50 -32.31 -22.95
CA SER A 152 11.85 -32.88 -22.79
C SER A 152 12.87 -31.80 -22.49
N VAL A 153 13.58 -31.95 -21.37
CA VAL A 153 14.66 -31.05 -20.92
C VAL A 153 15.87 -31.89 -20.52
N GLY A 154 17.02 -31.68 -21.20
CA GLY A 154 18.16 -32.57 -21.00
C GLY A 154 17.83 -34.01 -21.43
N MET A 155 17.98 -34.97 -20.53
CA MET A 155 17.57 -36.37 -20.68
C MET A 155 16.21 -36.68 -20.05
N THR A 156 15.69 -35.77 -19.22
CA THR A 156 14.43 -35.99 -18.50
C THR A 156 13.24 -35.62 -19.38
N GLN A 157 12.26 -36.51 -19.43
CA GLN A 157 10.94 -36.24 -20.00
C GLN A 157 9.96 -35.92 -18.88
N CYS A 158 9.19 -34.85 -19.05
CA CYS A 158 8.22 -34.36 -18.09
C CYS A 158 6.84 -34.33 -18.74
N THR A 159 5.90 -35.11 -18.22
CA THR A 159 4.53 -35.18 -18.76
C THR A 159 3.57 -34.47 -17.83
N LEU A 160 2.74 -33.57 -18.39
CA LEU A 160 1.77 -32.79 -17.62
C LEU A 160 0.46 -33.56 -17.44
N PHE A 161 0.04 -33.80 -16.20
CA PHE A 161 -1.23 -34.44 -15.88
C PHE A 161 -2.18 -33.49 -15.16
N PRO A 162 -3.50 -33.56 -15.43
CA PRO A 162 -4.48 -32.79 -14.68
C PRO A 162 -4.65 -33.40 -13.29
N ILE A 163 -5.12 -32.59 -12.33
CA ILE A 163 -5.57 -33.09 -11.03
C ILE A 163 -6.85 -33.91 -11.17
N SER A 164 -7.08 -34.83 -10.23
CA SER A 164 -8.35 -35.56 -10.17
C SER A 164 -9.52 -34.64 -9.83
N LEU A 165 -10.76 -35.02 -10.22
CA LEU A 165 -11.97 -34.28 -9.85
C LEU A 165 -12.15 -34.18 -8.33
N GLU A 166 -11.73 -35.21 -7.59
CA GLU A 166 -11.82 -35.25 -6.13
C GLU A 166 -10.85 -34.27 -5.47
N GLU A 167 -9.57 -34.25 -5.86
CA GLU A 167 -8.59 -33.27 -5.39
C GLU A 167 -9.04 -31.84 -5.72
N ARG A 168 -9.62 -31.64 -6.90
CA ARG A 168 -10.18 -30.35 -7.32
C ARG A 168 -11.31 -29.90 -6.41
N ARG A 169 -12.24 -30.80 -6.06
CA ARG A 169 -13.30 -30.55 -5.08
C ARG A 169 -12.72 -30.23 -3.70
N ASN A 170 -11.68 -30.93 -3.28
CA ASN A 170 -11.00 -30.70 -2.00
C ASN A 170 -10.33 -29.31 -1.97
N ASN A 171 -9.64 -28.89 -3.03
CA ASN A 171 -9.06 -27.54 -3.14
C ASN A 171 -10.14 -26.44 -3.02
N ILE A 172 -11.28 -26.61 -3.69
CA ILE A 172 -12.40 -25.64 -3.61
C ILE A 172 -13.02 -25.61 -2.21
N LYS A 173 -13.18 -26.77 -1.56
CA LYS A 173 -13.68 -26.85 -0.18
C LYS A 173 -12.73 -26.16 0.80
N MET A 174 -11.43 -26.45 0.71
CA MET A 174 -10.39 -25.80 1.53
C MET A 174 -10.42 -24.27 1.38
N ARG A 175 -10.54 -23.75 0.15
CA ARG A 175 -10.70 -22.30 -0.08
C ARG A 175 -11.87 -21.71 0.71
N LYS A 176 -13.03 -22.35 0.67
CA LYS A 176 -14.25 -21.86 1.32
C LYS A 176 -14.16 -21.94 2.84
N SER A 177 -13.51 -22.96 3.39
CA SER A 177 -13.36 -23.10 4.85
C SER A 177 -12.29 -22.18 5.45
N ASP A 178 -11.23 -21.86 4.70
CA ASP A 178 -10.10 -21.09 5.20
C ASP A 178 -10.22 -19.57 5.04
N THR A 179 -11.06 -19.08 4.11
CA THR A 179 -11.28 -17.63 3.92
C THR A 179 -12.48 -17.11 4.74
N VAL A 180 -12.24 -16.83 6.01
CA VAL A 180 -13.21 -16.10 6.85
C VAL A 180 -13.03 -14.59 6.64
N ILE A 181 -13.80 -14.04 5.70
CA ILE A 181 -13.88 -12.58 5.48
C ILE A 181 -15.04 -12.03 6.34
N PRO A 182 -14.76 -11.12 7.30
CA PRO A 182 -15.81 -10.55 8.13
C PRO A 182 -16.79 -9.72 7.29
N LEU A 183 -18.03 -9.63 7.75
CA LEU A 183 -18.98 -8.69 7.16
C LEU A 183 -18.44 -7.25 7.27
N PRO A 184 -18.54 -6.44 6.21
CA PRO A 184 -18.00 -5.08 6.21
C PRO A 184 -18.84 -4.12 7.08
N TRP A 185 -20.14 -4.39 7.23
CA TRP A 185 -21.11 -3.47 7.84
C TRP A 185 -20.70 -2.91 9.20
N PRO A 186 -20.20 -3.70 10.18
CA PRO A 186 -19.86 -3.13 11.49
C PRO A 186 -18.71 -2.13 11.42
N SER A 187 -17.71 -2.37 10.57
CA SER A 187 -16.61 -1.44 10.37
C SER A 187 -17.06 -0.16 9.65
N LEU A 188 -18.00 -0.28 8.70
CA LEU A 188 -18.58 0.88 8.00
C LEU A 188 -19.43 1.74 8.93
N PHE A 189 -20.27 1.12 9.76
CA PHE A 189 -21.07 1.84 10.75
C PHE A 189 -20.16 2.54 11.76
N ALA A 190 -19.14 1.85 12.28
CA ALA A 190 -18.17 2.45 13.20
C ALA A 190 -17.43 3.63 12.56
N LEU A 191 -17.01 3.52 11.29
CA LEU A 191 -16.34 4.60 10.57
C LEU A 191 -17.30 5.76 10.24
N SER A 192 -18.58 5.48 9.98
CA SER A 192 -19.60 6.52 9.78
C SER A 192 -19.86 7.29 11.08
N ILE A 193 -19.93 6.60 12.22
CA ILE A 193 -20.02 7.23 13.55
C ILE A 193 -18.78 8.07 13.81
N PHE A 194 -17.58 7.54 13.54
CA PHE A 194 -16.32 8.28 13.66
C PHE A 194 -16.36 9.57 12.83
N GLN A 195 -16.80 9.51 11.57
CA GLN A 195 -16.92 10.67 10.69
C GLN A 195 -17.93 11.70 11.21
N VAL A 196 -19.12 11.28 11.63
CA VAL A 196 -20.14 12.19 12.19
C VAL A 196 -19.63 12.87 13.46
N MET A 197 -19.00 12.11 14.36
CA MET A 197 -18.41 12.68 15.58
C MET A 197 -17.27 13.66 15.26
N THR A 198 -16.47 13.38 14.21
CA THR A 198 -15.41 14.30 13.76
C THR A 198 -15.99 15.63 13.32
N VAL A 199 -17.10 15.62 12.57
CA VAL A 199 -17.79 16.83 12.13
C VAL A 199 -18.28 17.66 13.32
N ILE A 200 -18.87 17.02 14.33
CA ILE A 200 -19.33 17.70 15.56
C ILE A 200 -18.13 18.28 16.32
N GLN A 201 -17.05 17.51 16.48
CA GLN A 201 -15.82 17.98 17.13
C GLN A 201 -15.22 19.19 16.41
N LEU A 202 -15.12 19.16 15.08
CA LEU A 202 -14.61 20.29 14.29
C LEU A 202 -15.54 21.50 14.35
N LYS A 203 -16.86 21.31 14.41
CA LYS A 203 -17.81 22.41 14.59
C LYS A 203 -17.63 23.11 15.94
N ILE A 204 -17.43 22.33 17.00
CA ILE A 204 -17.12 22.85 18.34
C ILE A 204 -15.76 23.56 18.35
N ALA A 205 -14.74 22.96 17.74
CA ALA A 205 -13.38 23.51 17.79
C ALA A 205 -13.20 24.79 16.96
N LEU A 206 -13.80 24.85 15.77
CA LEU A 206 -13.65 25.99 14.85
C LEU A 206 -14.63 27.14 15.16
N GLY A 207 -15.77 26.87 15.81
CA GLY A 207 -16.76 27.89 16.15
C GLY A 207 -17.23 28.67 14.92
N GLU A 208 -17.07 29.99 14.95
CA GLU A 208 -17.39 30.90 13.82
C GLU A 208 -16.59 30.61 12.55
N ASN A 209 -15.40 30.02 12.66
CA ASN A 209 -14.57 29.66 11.51
C ASN A 209 -15.04 28.36 10.83
N TYR A 210 -16.09 27.72 11.35
CA TYR A 210 -16.61 26.49 10.78
C TYR A 210 -17.33 26.74 9.45
N LEU A 211 -16.91 26.02 8.41
CA LEU A 211 -17.53 26.09 7.09
C LEU A 211 -18.42 24.87 6.81
N HIS A 212 -19.58 25.12 6.21
CA HIS A 212 -20.50 24.06 5.75
C HIS A 212 -19.87 23.11 4.73
N SER A 213 -18.81 23.55 4.04
CA SER A 213 -17.98 22.71 3.15
C SER A 213 -17.35 21.52 3.89
N ILE A 214 -17.05 21.66 5.18
CA ILE A 214 -16.52 20.58 6.02
C ILE A 214 -17.60 19.48 6.16
N THR A 215 -18.84 19.84 6.53
CA THR A 215 -19.95 18.88 6.59
C THR A 215 -20.14 18.16 5.26
N MET A 216 -20.11 18.90 4.16
CA MET A 216 -20.28 18.32 2.81
C MET A 216 -19.13 17.36 2.46
N ALA A 217 -17.89 17.67 2.82
CA ALA A 217 -16.74 16.80 2.60
C ALA A 217 -16.86 15.47 3.38
N PHE A 218 -17.23 15.55 4.67
CA PHE A 218 -17.40 14.36 5.52
C PHE A 218 -18.64 13.53 5.15
N ALA A 219 -19.75 14.18 4.79
CA ALA A 219 -20.91 13.48 4.24
C ALA A 219 -20.56 12.82 2.91
N GLY A 220 -19.79 13.50 2.06
CA GLY A 220 -19.32 13.00 0.78
C GLY A 220 -18.48 11.73 0.93
N ILE A 221 -17.46 11.71 1.80
CA ILE A 221 -16.63 10.51 2.01
C ILE A 221 -17.44 9.36 2.62
N CYS A 222 -18.41 9.65 3.51
CA CYS A 222 -19.31 8.65 4.06
C CYS A 222 -20.17 8.00 2.95
N ILE A 223 -20.86 8.82 2.15
CA ILE A 223 -21.68 8.35 1.02
C ILE A 223 -20.83 7.54 0.04
N LEU A 224 -19.66 8.06 -0.33
CA LEU A 224 -18.74 7.44 -1.27
C LEU A 224 -18.26 6.06 -0.77
N MET A 225 -17.97 5.93 0.53
CA MET A 225 -17.64 4.65 1.17
C MET A 225 -18.82 3.65 1.11
N TRP A 226 -20.04 4.07 1.42
CA TRP A 226 -21.22 3.21 1.37
C TRP A 226 -21.54 2.76 -0.06
N VAL A 227 -21.54 3.71 -1.01
CA VAL A 227 -21.74 3.43 -2.44
C VAL A 227 -20.69 2.44 -2.95
N TYR A 228 -19.41 2.64 -2.59
CA TYR A 228 -18.33 1.72 -2.93
C TYR A 228 -18.63 0.28 -2.50
N VAL A 229 -18.97 0.07 -1.22
CA VAL A 229 -19.19 -1.27 -0.70
C VAL A 229 -20.46 -1.89 -1.28
N ILE A 230 -21.56 -1.13 -1.40
CA ILE A 230 -22.81 -1.63 -1.96
C ILE A 230 -22.61 -2.06 -3.43
N LEU A 231 -21.94 -1.24 -4.23
CA LEU A 231 -21.64 -1.53 -5.63
C LEU A 231 -20.76 -2.79 -5.76
N LEU A 232 -19.72 -2.92 -4.96
CA LEU A 232 -18.86 -4.10 -5.01
C LEU A 232 -19.53 -5.37 -4.48
N ARG A 233 -20.44 -5.24 -3.51
CA ARG A 233 -21.26 -6.34 -3.02
C ARG A 233 -22.24 -6.82 -4.08
N SER A 234 -22.84 -5.92 -4.87
CA SER A 234 -23.68 -6.31 -6.01
C SER A 234 -22.88 -7.08 -7.07
N MET A 235 -21.58 -6.76 -7.21
CA MET A 235 -20.60 -7.51 -8.02
C MET A 235 -20.05 -8.78 -7.32
N LYS A 236 -20.69 -9.24 -6.23
CA LYS A 236 -20.33 -10.44 -5.46
C LYS A 236 -18.94 -10.41 -4.79
N ARG A 237 -18.38 -9.21 -4.55
CA ARG A 237 -17.12 -9.01 -3.82
C ARG A 237 -17.31 -8.98 -2.31
N LYS A 238 -16.30 -9.45 -1.57
CA LYS A 238 -16.39 -9.66 -0.11
C LYS A 238 -15.29 -8.96 0.70
N GLY A 239 -14.10 -8.77 0.15
CA GLY A 239 -12.95 -8.22 0.89
C GLY A 239 -12.91 -6.70 0.80
N PHE A 240 -13.03 -6.01 1.93
CA PHE A 240 -13.09 -4.55 2.02
C PHE A 240 -12.10 -3.96 3.02
N GLU A 241 -11.21 -4.80 3.58
CA GLU A 241 -10.37 -4.42 4.72
C GLU A 241 -9.35 -3.34 4.35
N MET A 242 -8.73 -3.47 3.18
CA MET A 242 -7.76 -2.50 2.66
C MET A 242 -8.40 -1.13 2.43
N GLU A 243 -9.60 -1.13 1.85
CA GLU A 243 -10.34 0.09 1.56
C GLU A 243 -10.89 0.72 2.83
N THR A 244 -11.30 -0.09 3.81
CA THR A 244 -11.69 0.40 5.14
C THR A 244 -10.51 1.12 5.81
N ILE A 245 -9.30 0.56 5.74
CA ILE A 245 -8.08 1.21 6.21
C ILE A 245 -7.85 2.53 5.45
N ALA A 246 -7.94 2.52 4.12
CA ALA A 246 -7.74 3.71 3.31
C ALA A 246 -8.77 4.81 3.58
N PHE A 247 -10.05 4.45 3.78
CA PHE A 247 -11.11 5.40 4.17
C PHE A 247 -10.90 5.95 5.58
N PHE A 248 -10.44 5.13 6.52
CA PHE A 248 -10.07 5.60 7.86
C PHE A 248 -8.93 6.64 7.80
N LEU A 249 -7.84 6.33 7.10
CA LEU A 249 -6.73 7.28 6.93
C LEU A 249 -7.15 8.55 6.16
N SER A 250 -7.95 8.40 5.10
CA SER A 250 -8.50 9.55 4.35
C SER A 250 -9.43 10.41 5.20
N THR A 251 -10.13 9.83 6.18
CA THR A 251 -10.96 10.57 7.14
C THR A 251 -10.08 11.41 8.07
N LEU A 252 -8.96 10.84 8.56
CA LEU A 252 -7.98 11.61 9.32
C LEU A 252 -7.40 12.75 8.47
N SER A 253 -7.12 12.51 7.18
CA SER A 253 -6.65 13.53 6.25
C SER A 253 -7.62 14.70 6.08
N LEU A 254 -8.91 14.41 5.92
CA LEU A 254 -9.94 15.44 5.87
C LEU A 254 -10.00 16.24 7.17
N SER A 255 -9.80 15.60 8.32
CA SER A 255 -9.80 16.31 9.60
C SER A 255 -8.60 17.24 9.75
N VAL A 256 -7.37 16.78 9.51
CA VAL A 256 -6.18 17.63 9.64
C VAL A 256 -6.21 18.78 8.63
N THR A 257 -6.73 18.52 7.42
CA THR A 257 -6.94 19.57 6.41
C THR A 257 -7.98 20.59 6.89
N ALA A 258 -9.12 20.14 7.42
CA ALA A 258 -10.18 21.02 7.89
C ALA A 258 -9.78 21.84 9.13
N ALA A 259 -8.95 21.27 10.01
CA ALA A 259 -8.44 21.95 11.20
C ALA A 259 -7.49 23.10 10.83
N LYS A 260 -6.67 22.94 9.79
CA LYS A 260 -5.72 23.98 9.36
C LYS A 260 -6.27 24.94 8.32
N PHE A 261 -6.91 24.41 7.28
CA PHE A 261 -7.46 25.14 6.14
C PHE A 261 -8.91 24.68 5.88
N PRO A 262 -9.89 25.21 6.64
CA PRO A 262 -11.32 24.85 6.52
C PRO A 262 -11.85 24.87 5.08
N GLU A 263 -11.43 25.84 4.27
CA GLU A 263 -11.82 26.02 2.87
C GLU A 263 -11.25 24.94 1.93
N ALA A 264 -10.14 24.29 2.32
CA ALA A 264 -9.50 23.25 1.54
C ALA A 264 -10.10 21.86 1.79
N ALA A 265 -10.91 21.67 2.84
CA ALA A 265 -11.49 20.38 3.20
C ALA A 265 -12.28 19.74 2.04
N PHE A 266 -13.08 20.53 1.32
CA PHE A 266 -13.84 20.02 0.17
C PHE A 266 -12.94 19.68 -1.02
N LYS A 267 -11.87 20.45 -1.26
CA LYS A 267 -10.88 20.12 -2.30
C LYS A 267 -10.17 18.80 -1.99
N GLN A 268 -9.84 18.56 -0.72
CA GLN A 268 -9.24 17.30 -0.28
C GLN A 268 -10.22 16.13 -0.43
N PHE A 269 -11.52 16.33 -0.19
CA PHE A 269 -12.54 15.32 -0.49
C PHE A 269 -12.61 14.99 -1.99
N ILE A 270 -12.56 15.99 -2.87
CA ILE A 270 -12.49 15.76 -4.32
C ILE A 270 -11.26 14.91 -4.68
N ALA A 271 -10.10 15.17 -4.06
CA ALA A 271 -8.90 14.37 -4.26
C ALA A 271 -9.09 12.90 -3.82
N VAL A 272 -9.77 12.65 -2.69
CA VAL A 272 -10.15 11.28 -2.26
C VAL A 272 -11.07 10.62 -3.30
N ALA A 273 -12.07 11.33 -3.81
CA ALA A 273 -12.99 10.82 -4.81
C ALA A 273 -12.29 10.49 -6.14
N MET A 274 -11.40 11.38 -6.61
CA MET A 274 -10.55 11.15 -7.78
C MET A 274 -9.59 9.97 -7.57
N GLY A 275 -9.02 9.85 -6.37
CA GLY A 275 -8.19 8.73 -5.97
C GLY A 275 -8.95 7.40 -6.04
N LEU A 276 -10.16 7.34 -5.49
CA LEU A 276 -10.99 6.15 -5.57
C LEU A 276 -11.37 5.80 -7.02
N ALA A 277 -11.68 6.80 -7.84
CA ALA A 277 -11.94 6.60 -9.27
C ALA A 277 -10.71 6.00 -9.99
N LEU A 278 -9.51 6.52 -9.72
CA LEU A 278 -8.26 5.98 -10.24
C LEU A 278 -8.02 4.54 -9.74
N PHE A 279 -8.26 4.27 -8.45
CA PHE A 279 -8.16 2.94 -7.87
C PHE A 279 -9.06 1.92 -8.61
N PHE A 280 -10.33 2.29 -8.89
CA PHE A 280 -11.24 1.44 -9.66
C PHE A 280 -10.75 1.20 -11.08
N PHE A 281 -10.34 2.26 -11.77
CA PHE A 281 -9.80 2.18 -13.12
C PHE A 281 -8.59 1.24 -13.17
N MET A 282 -7.64 1.44 -12.24
CA MET A 282 -6.45 0.59 -12.13
C MET A 282 -6.81 -0.85 -11.82
N CYS A 283 -7.73 -1.12 -10.88
CA CYS A 283 -8.16 -2.49 -10.60
C CYS A 283 -8.79 -3.17 -11.83
N ALA A 284 -9.64 -2.44 -12.57
CA ALA A 284 -10.24 -2.95 -13.80
C ALA A 284 -9.18 -3.24 -14.87
N TYR A 285 -8.17 -2.39 -14.98
CA TYR A 285 -7.08 -2.54 -15.94
C TYR A 285 -6.15 -3.70 -15.58
N LEU A 286 -5.71 -3.76 -14.31
CA LEU A 286 -4.83 -4.79 -13.74
C LEU A 286 -5.46 -6.19 -13.80
N ARG A 287 -6.77 -6.32 -14.07
CA ARG A 287 -7.42 -7.63 -14.22
C ARG A 287 -6.89 -8.47 -15.37
N ASN A 288 -6.25 -7.86 -16.37
CA ASN A 288 -5.68 -8.57 -17.52
C ASN A 288 -4.17 -8.34 -17.63
N LEU A 289 -3.40 -9.34 -17.21
CA LEU A 289 -1.92 -9.27 -17.19
C LEU A 289 -1.34 -8.95 -18.56
N THR A 290 -1.87 -9.55 -19.64
CA THR A 290 -1.37 -9.32 -21.00
C THR A 290 -1.51 -7.86 -21.42
N ARG A 291 -2.63 -7.20 -21.06
CA ARG A 291 -2.85 -5.77 -21.34
C ARG A 291 -1.94 -4.91 -20.46
N THR A 292 -1.85 -5.24 -19.18
CA THR A 292 -0.96 -4.59 -18.21
C THR A 292 0.48 -4.57 -18.69
N GLU A 293 0.97 -5.69 -19.21
CA GLU A 293 2.32 -5.79 -19.75
C GLU A 293 2.50 -5.07 -21.10
N ALA A 294 1.47 -5.00 -21.93
CA ALA A 294 1.55 -4.38 -23.25
C ALA A 294 1.83 -2.87 -23.17
N ILE A 295 1.31 -2.19 -22.15
CA ILE A 295 1.51 -0.75 -21.97
C ILE A 295 2.83 -0.40 -21.26
N GLN A 296 3.63 -1.38 -20.85
CA GLN A 296 4.85 -1.13 -20.07
C GLN A 296 5.80 -0.13 -20.76
N LYS A 297 5.94 -0.22 -22.10
CA LYS A 297 6.73 0.75 -22.89
C LYS A 297 6.15 2.16 -22.86
N LEU A 298 4.82 2.29 -22.93
CA LEU A 298 4.15 3.57 -22.82
C LEU A 298 4.35 4.17 -21.42
N MET A 299 4.32 3.35 -20.37
CA MET A 299 4.57 3.81 -18.99
C MET A 299 6.02 4.27 -18.78
N TYR A 300 7.02 3.59 -19.38
CA TYR A 300 8.41 4.08 -19.39
C TYR A 300 8.51 5.48 -20.01
N ILE A 301 7.98 5.65 -21.23
CA ILE A 301 8.06 6.90 -21.99
C ILE A 301 7.25 8.00 -21.29
N GLY A 302 6.04 7.69 -20.82
CA GLY A 302 5.19 8.63 -20.11
C GLY A 302 5.81 9.11 -18.80
N ALA A 303 6.38 8.21 -18.00
CA ALA A 303 7.07 8.58 -16.77
C ALA A 303 8.32 9.43 -17.02
N ALA A 304 9.13 9.06 -18.01
CA ALA A 304 10.31 9.83 -18.37
C ALA A 304 9.93 11.22 -18.90
N GLY A 305 8.94 11.28 -19.79
CA GLY A 305 8.41 12.54 -20.31
C GLY A 305 7.82 13.44 -19.23
N LEU A 306 7.11 12.85 -18.25
CA LEU A 306 6.52 13.60 -17.14
C LEU A 306 7.59 14.14 -16.17
N LEU A 307 8.68 13.40 -15.94
CA LEU A 307 9.84 13.92 -15.18
C LEU A 307 10.55 15.06 -15.90
N LEU A 308 10.78 14.91 -17.21
CA LEU A 308 11.39 15.97 -18.03
C LEU A 308 10.50 17.21 -18.08
N PHE A 309 9.19 17.01 -18.22
CA PHE A 309 8.22 18.10 -18.13
C PHE A 309 8.33 18.83 -16.79
N ASN A 310 8.43 18.09 -15.67
CA ASN A 310 8.63 18.69 -14.36
C ASN A 310 9.93 19.50 -14.30
N LEU A 311 11.06 18.98 -14.81
CA LEU A 311 12.34 19.71 -14.81
C LEU A 311 12.29 21.05 -15.55
N VAL A 312 11.44 21.16 -16.58
CA VAL A 312 11.35 22.37 -17.42
C VAL A 312 10.34 23.37 -16.86
N PHE A 313 9.22 22.90 -16.33
CA PHE A 313 8.06 23.74 -15.97
C PHE A 313 7.81 23.86 -14.46
N ALA A 314 8.60 23.18 -13.62
CA ALA A 314 8.43 23.28 -12.18
C ALA A 314 8.78 24.66 -11.65
N THR A 315 8.00 25.10 -10.67
CA THR A 315 8.28 26.27 -9.85
C THR A 315 9.09 25.87 -8.63
N ASP A 316 10.16 26.60 -8.33
CA ASP A 316 10.91 26.41 -7.09
C ASP A 316 10.06 26.83 -5.89
N ARG A 317 9.83 25.88 -4.98
CA ARG A 317 9.17 26.10 -3.69
C ARG A 317 10.09 25.55 -2.60
N PHE A 318 10.57 26.45 -1.74
CA PHE A 318 11.38 26.11 -0.56
C PHE A 318 12.66 25.31 -0.88
N GLY A 319 13.31 25.58 -2.02
CA GLY A 319 14.56 24.95 -2.42
C GLY A 319 14.41 23.67 -3.23
N ALA A 320 13.17 23.31 -3.61
CA ALA A 320 12.86 22.20 -4.49
C ALA A 320 11.93 22.63 -5.63
N ALA A 321 12.32 22.36 -6.87
CA ALA A 321 11.53 22.61 -8.08
C ALA A 321 10.79 21.33 -8.49
N ASN A 322 9.76 20.96 -7.71
CA ASN A 322 9.02 19.70 -7.89
C ASN A 322 7.50 19.87 -8.09
N TRP A 323 6.97 21.09 -8.00
CA TRP A 323 5.56 21.42 -8.23
C TRP A 323 5.35 22.14 -9.55
N VAL A 324 4.30 21.78 -10.29
CA VAL A 324 3.88 22.48 -11.51
C VAL A 324 2.51 23.09 -11.30
N GLU A 325 2.35 24.36 -11.66
CA GLU A 325 1.09 25.09 -11.59
C GLU A 325 0.53 25.34 -12.99
N ILE A 326 -0.68 24.86 -13.27
CA ILE A 326 -1.37 25.06 -14.55
C ILE A 326 -2.79 25.53 -14.28
N GLY A 327 -3.13 26.74 -14.71
CA GLY A 327 -4.50 27.27 -14.63
C GLY A 327 -5.09 27.29 -13.22
N GLY A 328 -4.28 27.56 -12.20
CA GLY A 328 -4.70 27.58 -10.79
C GLY A 328 -4.75 26.20 -10.11
N PHE A 329 -4.42 25.12 -10.82
CA PHE A 329 -4.23 23.80 -10.24
C PHE A 329 -2.75 23.51 -10.02
N SER A 330 -2.41 23.13 -8.79
CA SER A 330 -1.08 22.65 -8.44
C SER A 330 -1.04 21.13 -8.51
N PHE A 331 -0.03 20.60 -9.20
CA PHE A 331 0.13 19.18 -9.45
C PHE A 331 1.59 18.79 -9.22
N GLN A 332 1.81 17.69 -8.50
CA GLN A 332 3.15 17.14 -8.25
C GLN A 332 3.37 15.90 -9.14
N PRO A 333 4.17 16.00 -10.21
CA PRO A 333 4.32 14.91 -11.17
C PRO A 333 4.89 13.62 -10.56
N SER A 334 5.80 13.74 -9.59
CA SER A 334 6.47 12.60 -8.95
C SER A 334 5.48 11.63 -8.27
N GLU A 335 4.34 12.11 -7.77
CA GLU A 335 3.30 11.28 -7.16
C GLU A 335 2.64 10.34 -8.19
N LEU A 336 2.42 10.78 -9.44
CA LEU A 336 1.92 9.89 -10.50
C LEU A 336 3.01 8.96 -11.04
N ILE A 337 4.26 9.44 -11.06
CA ILE A 337 5.41 8.64 -11.53
C ILE A 337 5.63 7.43 -10.60
N LYS A 338 5.30 7.50 -9.30
CA LYS A 338 5.30 6.32 -8.40
C LYS A 338 4.50 5.16 -8.99
N LEU A 339 3.30 5.44 -9.50
CA LEU A 339 2.43 4.43 -10.11
C LEU A 339 3.08 3.81 -11.35
N ALA A 340 3.63 4.65 -12.22
CA ALA A 340 4.32 4.19 -13.42
C ALA A 340 5.60 3.41 -13.09
N PHE A 341 6.35 3.84 -12.07
CA PHE A 341 7.56 3.19 -11.60
C PHE A 341 7.28 1.77 -11.10
N ILE A 342 6.23 1.59 -10.30
CA ILE A 342 5.78 0.27 -9.86
C ILE A 342 5.34 -0.58 -11.05
N TRP A 343 4.53 -0.01 -11.94
CA TRP A 343 4.02 -0.70 -13.14
C TRP A 343 5.16 -1.22 -14.02
N VAL A 344 6.18 -0.40 -14.19
CA VAL A 344 7.31 -0.67 -15.06
C VAL A 344 8.32 -1.61 -14.42
N GLY A 345 8.54 -1.47 -13.11
CA GLY A 345 9.47 -2.29 -12.35
C GLY A 345 8.96 -3.71 -12.09
N ALA A 346 7.64 -3.87 -11.95
CA ALA A 346 7.01 -5.18 -11.91
C ALA A 346 7.22 -5.95 -13.23
N ALA A 347 7.50 -7.25 -13.10
CA ALA A 347 7.81 -8.12 -14.23
C ALA A 347 7.23 -9.52 -13.98
N SER A 348 6.64 -10.11 -15.03
CA SER A 348 6.26 -11.52 -15.01
C SER A 348 7.50 -12.41 -15.02
N LEU A 349 7.35 -13.65 -14.53
CA LEU A 349 8.44 -14.62 -14.36
C LEU A 349 9.32 -14.75 -15.61
N ASP A 350 8.67 -14.84 -16.77
CA ASP A 350 9.27 -14.86 -18.09
C ASP A 350 10.26 -13.72 -18.38
N LYS A 351 9.92 -12.50 -17.96
CA LYS A 351 10.74 -11.30 -18.17
C LYS A 351 11.83 -11.13 -17.12
N LEU A 352 11.75 -11.85 -15.99
CA LEU A 352 12.75 -11.79 -14.91
C LEU A 352 14.11 -12.31 -15.36
N PHE A 353 14.11 -13.37 -16.16
CA PHE A 353 15.33 -14.02 -16.65
C PHE A 353 15.96 -13.31 -17.85
N GLU A 354 15.29 -12.32 -18.44
CA GLU A 354 15.83 -11.49 -19.51
C GLU A 354 16.75 -10.39 -18.96
N LYS A 355 18.08 -10.58 -19.07
CA LYS A 355 19.08 -9.58 -18.62
C LYS A 355 18.81 -8.17 -19.16
N LYS A 356 18.35 -8.05 -20.41
CA LYS A 356 18.01 -6.77 -21.05
C LYS A 356 16.96 -5.99 -20.26
N ASN A 357 15.90 -6.64 -19.76
CA ASN A 357 14.83 -5.98 -19.02
C ASN A 357 15.29 -5.48 -17.65
N SER A 358 16.24 -6.18 -17.02
CA SER A 358 16.82 -5.73 -15.75
C SER A 358 17.74 -4.53 -15.94
N ILE A 359 18.52 -4.50 -17.03
CA ILE A 359 19.36 -3.35 -17.37
C ILE A 359 18.51 -2.12 -17.75
N ILE A 360 17.48 -2.28 -18.57
CA ILE A 360 16.58 -1.17 -18.96
C ILE A 360 15.92 -0.55 -17.71
N PHE A 361 15.42 -1.39 -16.80
CA PHE A 361 14.81 -0.90 -15.56
C PHE A 361 15.82 -0.18 -14.66
N MET A 362 17.06 -0.68 -14.58
CA MET A 362 18.14 -0.04 -13.83
C MET A 362 18.50 1.33 -14.41
N LEU A 363 18.64 1.45 -15.73
CA LEU A 363 18.91 2.73 -16.40
C LEU A 363 17.77 3.73 -16.21
N PHE A 364 16.52 3.26 -16.34
CA PHE A 364 15.34 4.08 -16.08
C PHE A 364 15.28 4.56 -14.63
N SER A 365 15.60 3.68 -13.66
CA SER A 365 15.64 4.06 -12.25
C SER A 365 16.74 5.09 -11.97
N GLY A 366 17.94 4.89 -12.54
CA GLY A 366 19.03 5.86 -12.49
C GLY A 366 18.64 7.23 -13.07
N PHE A 367 17.92 7.22 -14.19
CA PHE A 367 17.35 8.43 -14.79
C PHE A 367 16.35 9.13 -13.84
N CYS A 368 15.43 8.38 -13.23
CA CYS A 368 14.50 8.94 -12.24
C CYS A 368 15.23 9.57 -11.05
N PHE A 369 16.24 8.89 -10.49
CA PHE A 369 17.02 9.42 -9.37
C PHE A 369 17.77 10.69 -9.74
N CYS A 370 18.38 10.71 -10.92
CA CYS A 370 19.08 11.90 -11.41
C CYS A 370 18.12 13.09 -11.53
N CYS A 371 16.94 12.89 -12.14
CA CYS A 371 15.93 13.93 -12.26
C CYS A 371 15.46 14.45 -10.89
N LEU A 372 15.13 13.55 -9.96
CA LEU A 372 14.67 13.94 -8.61
C LEU A 372 15.76 14.67 -7.81
N ALA A 373 17.02 14.24 -7.92
CA ALA A 373 18.15 14.91 -7.29
C ALA A 373 18.38 16.31 -7.88
N LEU A 374 18.23 16.49 -9.20
CA LEU A 374 18.31 17.80 -9.85
C LEU A 374 17.21 18.75 -9.36
N MET A 375 15.99 18.25 -9.19
CA MET A 375 14.85 18.97 -8.62
C MET A 375 15.05 19.37 -7.15
N GLY A 376 16.00 18.75 -6.44
CA GLY A 376 16.17 18.95 -5.00
C GLY A 376 15.21 18.11 -4.14
N ASP A 377 14.46 17.17 -4.74
CA ASP A 377 13.49 16.31 -4.05
C ASP A 377 14.15 15.04 -3.50
N PHE A 378 14.97 15.23 -2.46
CA PHE A 378 15.78 14.17 -1.87
C PHE A 378 14.95 13.08 -1.19
N GLY A 379 13.87 13.46 -0.50
CA GLY A 379 12.98 12.52 0.17
C GLY A 379 12.33 11.55 -0.81
N THR A 380 11.78 12.07 -1.91
CA THR A 380 11.18 11.22 -2.96
C THR A 380 12.23 10.36 -3.66
N ALA A 381 13.45 10.89 -3.88
CA ALA A 381 14.55 10.10 -4.44
C ALA A 381 14.90 8.88 -3.58
N ILE A 382 14.95 9.02 -2.24
CA ILE A 382 15.16 7.89 -1.32
C ILE A 382 14.02 6.88 -1.43
N ILE A 383 12.76 7.34 -1.46
CA ILE A 383 11.60 6.44 -1.57
C ILE A 383 11.69 5.59 -2.84
N PHE A 384 11.96 6.22 -3.99
CA PHE A 384 12.13 5.50 -5.26
C PHE A 384 13.34 4.55 -5.20
N PHE A 385 14.42 4.95 -4.54
CA PHE A 385 15.64 4.14 -4.45
C PHE A 385 15.40 2.87 -3.65
N VAL A 386 14.75 2.99 -2.50
CA VAL A 386 14.42 1.82 -1.70
C VAL A 386 13.43 0.91 -2.41
N THR A 387 12.42 1.47 -3.08
CA THR A 387 11.51 0.65 -3.90
C THR A 387 12.22 -0.03 -5.07
N PHE A 388 13.18 0.64 -5.70
CA PHE A 388 14.06 0.02 -6.69
C PHE A 388 14.83 -1.17 -6.10
N LEU A 389 15.39 -1.05 -4.89
CA LEU A 389 16.08 -2.15 -4.23
C LEU A 389 15.13 -3.33 -3.97
N VAL A 390 13.92 -3.06 -3.46
CA VAL A 390 12.90 -4.11 -3.23
C VAL A 390 12.54 -4.81 -4.53
N ILE A 391 12.26 -4.07 -5.60
CA ILE A 391 11.96 -4.66 -6.92
C ILE A 391 13.17 -5.44 -7.45
N SER A 392 14.37 -4.87 -7.40
CA SER A 392 15.60 -5.51 -7.86
C SER A 392 15.88 -6.81 -7.11
N PHE A 393 15.63 -6.83 -5.81
CA PHE A 393 15.74 -8.03 -4.98
C PHE A 393 14.75 -9.10 -5.42
N LEU A 394 13.46 -8.76 -5.50
CA LEU A 394 12.42 -9.72 -5.89
C LEU A 394 12.60 -10.25 -7.31
N ARG A 395 13.27 -9.49 -8.19
CA ARG A 395 13.59 -9.91 -9.55
C ARG A 395 14.85 -10.78 -9.66
N SER A 396 15.84 -10.57 -8.80
CA SER A 396 17.17 -11.19 -8.96
C SER A 396 17.54 -12.21 -7.89
N GLY A 397 16.95 -12.12 -6.70
CA GLY A 397 17.29 -12.94 -5.53
C GLY A 397 18.72 -12.78 -5.02
N ASP A 398 19.47 -11.78 -5.51
CA ASP A 398 20.91 -11.66 -5.31
C ASP A 398 21.25 -10.54 -4.32
N PHE A 399 21.57 -10.93 -3.09
CA PHE A 399 21.98 -10.01 -2.03
C PHE A 399 23.29 -9.29 -2.34
N THR A 400 24.22 -9.89 -3.08
CA THR A 400 25.49 -9.25 -3.42
C THR A 400 25.27 -8.05 -4.33
N LYS A 401 24.36 -8.16 -5.31
CA LYS A 401 23.96 -7.02 -6.16
C LYS A 401 23.32 -5.90 -5.35
N LEU A 402 22.50 -6.23 -4.35
CA LEU A 402 21.89 -5.22 -3.47
C LEU A 402 22.94 -4.45 -2.66
N ILE A 403 23.87 -5.16 -2.02
CA ILE A 403 24.93 -4.52 -1.22
C ILE A 403 25.75 -3.57 -2.09
N LEU A 404 26.09 -3.97 -3.32
CA LEU A 404 26.80 -3.10 -4.26
C LEU A 404 25.97 -1.86 -4.62
N LEU A 405 24.68 -2.02 -4.94
CA LEU A 405 23.79 -0.90 -5.27
C LEU A 405 23.63 0.09 -4.11
N VAL A 406 23.52 -0.42 -2.87
CA VAL A 406 23.50 0.42 -1.66
C VAL A 406 24.82 1.19 -1.52
N GLY A 407 25.96 0.54 -1.74
CA GLY A 407 27.27 1.20 -1.71
C GLY A 407 27.40 2.32 -2.74
N VAL A 408 26.95 2.09 -3.98
CA VAL A 408 26.94 3.11 -5.04
C VAL A 408 26.03 4.29 -4.66
N ALA A 409 24.83 4.00 -4.14
CA ALA A 409 23.89 5.03 -3.72
C ALA A 409 24.40 5.83 -2.52
N PHE A 410 25.11 5.19 -1.58
CA PHE A 410 25.74 5.89 -0.46
C PHE A 410 26.78 6.91 -0.94
N VAL A 411 27.67 6.49 -1.85
CA VAL A 411 28.65 7.41 -2.47
C VAL A 411 27.95 8.53 -3.25
N GLY A 412 26.91 8.20 -4.03
CA GLY A 412 26.11 9.18 -4.75
C GLY A 412 25.42 10.18 -3.80
N GLY A 413 24.88 9.71 -2.69
CA GLY A 413 24.27 10.55 -1.65
C GLY A 413 25.27 11.53 -1.03
N LEU A 414 26.48 11.06 -0.69
CA LEU A 414 27.56 11.92 -0.20
C LEU A 414 27.97 12.99 -1.22
N MET A 415 27.95 12.68 -2.52
CA MET A 415 28.18 13.68 -3.56
C MET A 415 27.08 14.74 -3.59
N VAL A 416 25.80 14.34 -3.49
CA VAL A 416 24.67 15.28 -3.49
C VAL A 416 24.78 16.29 -2.34
N LEU A 417 25.22 15.86 -1.16
CA LEU A 417 25.46 16.76 -0.01
C LEU A 417 26.45 17.88 -0.32
N LYS A 418 27.41 17.67 -1.24
CA LYS A 418 28.36 18.71 -1.66
C LYS A 418 27.76 19.71 -2.65
N PHE A 419 26.80 19.28 -3.46
CA PHE A 419 26.24 20.09 -4.55
C PHE A 419 24.94 20.83 -4.17
N LYS A 420 24.23 20.37 -3.14
CA LYS A 420 22.95 20.95 -2.71
C LYS A 420 23.03 21.36 -1.25
N ALA A 421 23.36 22.64 -1.01
CA ALA A 421 23.47 23.23 0.32
C ALA A 421 22.22 22.98 1.19
N TYR A 422 21.03 23.11 0.60
CA TYR A 422 19.76 22.84 1.27
C TYR A 422 19.65 21.44 1.89
N ILE A 423 20.13 20.41 1.18
CA ILE A 423 20.09 19.04 1.70
C ILE A 423 21.12 18.92 2.83
N ALA A 424 22.32 19.49 2.66
CA ALA A 424 23.35 19.48 3.70
C ALA A 424 22.90 20.16 5.00
N GLU A 425 22.17 21.28 4.91
CA GLU A 425 21.59 22.00 6.04
C GLU A 425 20.63 21.12 6.85
N ARG A 426 19.75 20.35 6.19
CA ARG A 426 18.84 19.40 6.85
C ARG A 426 19.60 18.28 7.58
N PHE A 427 20.73 17.85 7.03
CA PHE A 427 21.60 16.87 7.71
C PHE A 427 22.40 17.46 8.86
N SER A 428 22.76 18.76 8.82
CA SER A 428 23.49 19.39 9.93
C SER A 428 22.63 19.61 11.18
N VAL A 429 21.31 19.71 11.01
CA VAL A 429 20.36 19.86 12.12
C VAL A 429 19.97 18.52 12.73
N TRP A 430 20.07 17.44 11.95
CA TRP A 430 19.64 16.11 12.38
C TRP A 430 20.33 15.67 13.67
N GLY A 431 19.53 15.30 14.67
CA GLY A 431 19.99 14.89 16.01
C GLY A 431 20.26 16.06 16.96
N HIS A 432 20.17 17.29 16.46
CA HIS A 432 20.42 18.54 17.17
C HIS A 432 19.27 19.54 16.98
N ALA A 433 18.05 19.10 16.64
CA ALA A 433 16.95 20.01 16.29
C ALA A 433 16.65 21.06 17.37
N TRP A 434 16.85 20.70 18.65
CA TRP A 434 16.66 21.61 19.79
C TRP A 434 17.70 22.73 19.88
N GLU A 435 18.91 22.53 19.35
CA GLU A 435 19.93 23.59 19.27
C GLU A 435 19.55 24.64 18.22
N PHE A 436 18.79 24.23 17.19
CA PHE A 436 18.29 25.08 16.11
C PHE A 436 16.78 25.36 16.22
N ALA A 437 16.24 25.40 17.44
CA ALA A 437 14.80 25.47 17.68
C ALA A 437 14.09 26.68 17.03
N ASP A 438 14.80 27.80 16.88
CA ASP A 438 14.27 29.02 16.24
C ASP A 438 14.68 29.17 14.76
N GLY A 439 15.43 28.20 14.22
CA GLY A 439 15.92 28.18 12.85
C GLY A 439 15.47 26.94 12.08
N LEU A 440 16.42 26.24 11.47
CA LEU A 440 16.15 25.07 10.63
C LEU A 440 15.53 23.88 11.41
N GLY A 441 15.72 23.80 12.73
CA GLY A 441 15.13 22.77 13.60
C GLY A 441 13.71 23.08 14.06
N MET A 442 13.18 24.27 13.75
CA MET A 442 11.89 24.75 14.26
C MET A 442 10.73 23.77 13.99
N GLN A 443 10.64 23.21 12.79
CA GLN A 443 9.54 22.32 12.45
C GLN A 443 9.52 21.04 13.30
N GLN A 444 10.71 20.48 13.57
CA GLN A 444 10.85 19.26 14.36
C GLN A 444 10.61 19.54 15.84
N THR A 445 11.17 20.63 16.39
CA THR A 445 10.96 21.00 17.80
C THR A 445 9.50 21.31 18.10
N ARG A 446 8.82 22.07 17.23
CA ARG A 446 7.38 22.36 17.38
C ARG A 446 6.53 21.10 17.30
N THR A 447 6.88 20.18 16.40
CA THR A 447 6.21 18.88 16.29
C THR A 447 6.35 18.07 17.59
N MET A 448 7.55 17.97 18.14
CA MET A 448 7.80 17.24 19.39
C MET A 448 7.10 17.90 20.59
N SER A 449 7.09 19.24 20.68
CA SER A 449 6.34 19.97 21.70
C SER A 449 4.82 19.77 21.60
N ALA A 450 4.27 19.81 20.38
CA ALA A 450 2.85 19.58 20.13
C ALA A 450 2.43 18.13 20.41
N ALA A 451 3.30 17.18 20.06
CA ALA A 451 3.11 15.77 20.41
C ALA A 451 3.05 15.58 21.93
N ALA A 452 3.90 16.28 22.68
CA ALA A 452 3.86 16.24 24.14
C ALA A 452 2.56 16.84 24.72
N SER A 453 2.02 17.92 24.13
CA SER A 453 0.74 18.49 24.58
C SER A 453 -0.47 17.61 24.26
N GLY A 454 -0.46 16.86 23.15
CA GLY A 454 -1.51 15.90 22.82
C GLY A 454 -1.60 14.70 23.76
N GLY A 455 -0.46 14.27 24.31
CA GLY A 455 -0.39 13.06 25.14
C GLY A 455 -0.96 11.82 24.43
N PHE A 456 -1.50 10.88 25.19
CA PHE A 456 -2.03 9.62 24.62
C PHE A 456 -3.35 9.78 23.86
N VAL A 457 -4.17 10.77 24.26
CA VAL A 457 -5.60 10.84 23.93
C VAL A 457 -5.96 12.08 23.08
N GLY A 458 -5.02 13.00 22.90
CA GLY A 458 -5.17 14.20 22.07
C GLY A 458 -5.89 15.33 22.78
N VAL A 459 -5.75 16.54 22.27
CA VAL A 459 -6.50 17.72 22.75
C VAL A 459 -7.90 17.84 22.12
N GLY A 460 -8.16 17.10 21.05
CA GLY A 460 -9.38 17.16 20.24
C GLY A 460 -9.12 17.78 18.86
N ALA A 461 -9.73 17.21 17.82
CA ALA A 461 -9.59 17.69 16.44
C ALA A 461 -9.92 19.19 16.33
N GLY A 462 -9.05 19.95 15.64
CA GLY A 462 -9.18 21.40 15.47
C GLY A 462 -8.79 22.25 16.69
N LYS A 463 -8.34 21.66 17.81
CA LYS A 463 -7.89 22.39 19.01
C LYS A 463 -6.35 22.43 19.17
N GLY A 464 -5.61 21.84 18.23
CA GLY A 464 -4.14 21.80 18.28
C GLY A 464 -3.49 23.10 17.80
N TRP A 465 -2.43 23.54 18.47
CA TRP A 465 -1.70 24.76 18.11
C TRP A 465 -0.70 24.53 16.98
N LEU A 466 -0.26 23.28 16.72
CA LEU A 466 0.66 22.98 15.62
C LEU A 466 0.06 23.31 14.26
N SER A 467 -1.27 23.31 14.13
CA SER A 467 -2.00 23.72 12.92
C SER A 467 -1.55 25.09 12.38
N SER A 468 -1.13 26.00 13.26
CA SER A 468 -0.62 27.33 12.91
C SER A 468 0.78 27.33 12.29
N ILE A 469 1.52 26.23 12.41
CA ILE A 469 2.89 26.10 11.90
C ILE A 469 2.87 25.77 10.40
N PHE A 470 3.85 26.33 9.70
CA PHE A 470 4.06 26.06 8.28
C PHE A 470 4.18 24.54 8.01
N ALA A 471 3.55 24.06 6.93
CA ALA A 471 3.49 22.65 6.53
C ALA A 471 2.95 21.64 7.57
N ALA A 472 2.24 22.10 8.62
CA ALA A 472 1.66 21.24 9.65
C ALA A 472 0.74 20.10 9.15
N ASP A 473 -0.08 20.37 8.14
CA ASP A 473 -1.03 19.43 7.52
C ASP A 473 -0.39 18.51 6.47
N THR A 474 0.86 18.77 6.10
CA THR A 474 1.59 18.05 5.06
C THR A 474 2.77 17.31 5.68
N ASP A 475 3.88 17.99 5.89
CA ASP A 475 5.15 17.44 6.35
C ASP A 475 5.12 17.08 7.85
N LEU A 476 4.43 17.88 8.67
CA LEU A 476 4.33 17.64 10.13
C LEU A 476 3.03 16.95 10.55
N VAL A 477 2.33 16.34 9.59
CA VAL A 477 0.99 15.78 9.83
C VAL A 477 1.00 14.72 10.93
N PHE A 478 2.11 13.99 11.12
CA PHE A 478 2.24 13.07 12.23
C PHE A 478 2.17 13.78 13.58
N GLY A 479 2.87 14.90 13.74
CA GLY A 479 2.79 15.75 14.94
C GLY A 479 1.37 16.28 15.18
N MET A 480 0.72 16.73 14.11
CA MET A 480 -0.65 17.23 14.17
C MET A 480 -1.65 16.14 14.58
N LEU A 481 -1.47 14.91 14.07
CA LEU A 481 -2.25 13.76 14.53
C LEU A 481 -2.01 13.44 16.00
N VAL A 482 -0.76 13.44 16.47
CA VAL A 482 -0.46 13.16 17.89
C VAL A 482 -1.08 14.24 18.78
N GLU A 483 -0.97 15.51 18.40
CA GLU A 483 -1.54 16.62 19.16
C GLU A 483 -3.07 16.52 19.24
N GLU A 484 -3.75 16.47 18.09
CA GLU A 484 -5.21 16.57 18.02
C GLU A 484 -5.93 15.27 18.38
N TRP A 485 -5.42 14.14 17.88
CA TRP A 485 -6.06 12.82 17.98
C TRP A 485 -5.41 11.91 19.01
N GLY A 486 -4.24 12.29 19.54
CA GLY A 486 -3.50 11.52 20.52
C GLY A 486 -2.53 10.52 19.89
N LEU A 487 -1.49 10.19 20.65
CA LEU A 487 -0.46 9.25 20.25
C LEU A 487 -1.04 7.88 19.84
N ILE A 488 -2.11 7.42 20.50
CA ILE A 488 -2.72 6.11 20.20
C ILE A 488 -3.25 6.07 18.76
N ILE A 489 -3.99 7.09 18.33
CA ILE A 489 -4.55 7.14 16.96
C ILE A 489 -3.43 7.32 15.92
N ALA A 490 -2.42 8.13 16.23
CA ALA A 490 -1.25 8.30 15.37
C ALA A 490 -0.49 6.97 15.16
N ILE A 491 -0.27 6.19 16.23
CA ILE A 491 0.35 4.85 16.14
C ILE A 491 -0.55 3.89 15.36
N LEU A 492 -1.86 3.93 15.57
CA LEU A 492 -2.83 3.12 14.81
C LEU A 492 -2.80 3.44 13.30
N ALA A 493 -2.59 4.70 12.91
CA ALA A 493 -2.38 5.09 11.52
C ALA A 493 -1.09 4.47 10.94
N VAL A 494 0.00 4.44 11.71
CA VAL A 494 1.25 3.76 11.31
C VAL A 494 1.04 2.24 11.20
N ILE A 495 0.38 1.62 12.19
CA ILE A 495 0.05 0.18 12.16
C ILE A 495 -0.80 -0.18 10.95
N SER A 496 -1.66 0.73 10.49
CA SER A 496 -2.45 0.54 9.27
C SER A 496 -1.56 0.32 8.04
N ILE A 497 -0.54 1.16 7.85
CA ILE A 497 0.42 1.04 6.74
C ILE A 497 1.28 -0.23 6.89
N ILE A 498 1.71 -0.55 8.11
CA ILE A 498 2.46 -1.79 8.40
C ILE A 498 1.60 -3.01 8.05
N THR A 499 0.31 -3.00 8.37
CA THR A 499 -0.61 -4.11 8.09
C THR A 499 -0.75 -4.35 6.59
N LEU A 500 -0.90 -3.28 5.78
CA LEU A 500 -0.93 -3.41 4.32
C LEU A 500 0.37 -4.03 3.79
N SER A 501 1.51 -3.64 4.35
CA SER A 501 2.84 -4.17 3.99
C SER A 501 3.01 -5.64 4.36
N LEU A 502 2.61 -6.04 5.57
CA LEU A 502 2.62 -7.44 5.99
C LEU A 502 1.70 -8.31 5.14
N PHE A 503 0.54 -7.78 4.75
CA PHE A 503 -0.36 -8.47 3.83
C PHE A 503 0.28 -8.66 2.45
N ALA A 504 0.96 -7.64 1.90
CA ALA A 504 1.66 -7.77 0.62
C ALA A 504 2.68 -8.92 0.63
N VAL A 505 3.51 -9.00 1.68
CA VAL A 505 4.49 -10.09 1.81
C VAL A 505 3.80 -11.46 1.92
N ARG A 506 2.72 -11.57 2.68
CA ARG A 506 1.93 -12.82 2.79
C ARG A 506 1.27 -13.22 1.48
N SER A 507 0.94 -12.25 0.61
CA SER A 507 0.32 -12.53 -0.69
C SER A 507 1.27 -13.21 -1.67
N ILE A 508 2.59 -13.14 -1.46
CA ILE A 508 3.61 -13.74 -2.34
C ILE A 508 3.38 -15.24 -2.53
N LEU A 509 3.11 -15.97 -1.43
CA LEU A 509 2.97 -17.43 -1.44
C LEU A 509 1.72 -17.94 -2.19
N ALA A 510 0.71 -17.09 -2.37
CA ALA A 510 -0.52 -17.43 -3.09
C ALA A 510 -0.72 -16.55 -4.33
N GLY A 511 0.32 -15.87 -4.79
CA GLY A 511 0.27 -15.01 -5.97
C GLY A 511 0.01 -15.83 -7.23
N ARG A 512 -0.93 -15.36 -8.07
CA ARG A 512 -1.20 -15.95 -9.40
C ARG A 512 -0.15 -15.58 -10.45
N SER A 513 0.60 -14.52 -10.22
CA SER A 513 1.66 -14.07 -11.11
C SER A 513 2.69 -13.28 -10.32
N THR A 514 3.97 -13.46 -10.66
CA THR A 514 5.07 -12.72 -10.04
C THR A 514 4.94 -11.21 -10.31
N TYR A 515 4.27 -10.80 -11.39
CA TYR A 515 4.02 -9.38 -11.67
C TYR A 515 3.23 -8.71 -10.54
N TYR A 516 2.09 -9.30 -10.14
CA TYR A 516 1.21 -8.68 -9.15
C TYR A 516 1.81 -8.69 -7.74
N THR A 517 2.58 -9.74 -7.40
CA THR A 517 3.24 -9.81 -6.09
C THR A 517 4.38 -8.81 -5.99
N ILE A 518 5.21 -8.67 -7.03
CA ILE A 518 6.25 -7.61 -7.09
C ILE A 518 5.61 -6.23 -7.02
N ALA A 519 4.54 -5.99 -7.80
CA ALA A 519 3.85 -4.70 -7.81
C ALA A 519 3.25 -4.35 -6.43
N ALA A 520 2.62 -5.32 -5.75
CA ALA A 520 2.07 -5.13 -4.41
C ALA A 520 3.17 -4.82 -3.38
N CYS A 521 4.25 -5.61 -3.36
CA CYS A 521 5.39 -5.37 -2.47
C CYS A 521 6.06 -4.02 -2.74
N ALA A 522 6.20 -3.62 -4.00
CA ALA A 522 6.72 -2.33 -4.38
C ALA A 522 5.83 -1.18 -3.88
N ALA A 523 4.52 -1.25 -4.12
CA ALA A 523 3.55 -0.25 -3.66
C ALA A 523 3.56 -0.10 -2.13
N THR A 524 3.54 -1.21 -1.39
CA THR A 524 3.58 -1.14 0.08
C THR A 524 4.95 -0.75 0.61
N SER A 525 6.04 -1.05 -0.09
CA SER A 525 7.36 -0.52 0.26
C SER A 525 7.40 0.99 0.12
N MET A 526 6.80 1.57 -0.93
CA MET A 526 6.68 3.02 -1.07
C MET A 526 5.92 3.62 0.11
N PHE A 527 4.75 3.06 0.45
CA PHE A 527 4.00 3.52 1.63
C PHE A 527 4.82 3.44 2.92
N LEU A 528 5.46 2.30 3.18
CA LEU A 528 6.22 2.08 4.41
C LEU A 528 7.37 3.06 4.55
N PHE A 529 8.20 3.22 3.51
CA PHE A 529 9.35 4.12 3.58
C PHE A 529 8.93 5.59 3.62
N GLN A 530 7.84 5.94 2.94
CA GLN A 530 7.27 7.28 3.01
C GLN A 530 6.74 7.59 4.43
N THR A 531 6.05 6.64 5.08
CA THR A 531 5.67 6.77 6.50
C THR A 531 6.89 6.85 7.42
N VAL A 532 7.92 6.05 7.21
CA VAL A 532 9.17 6.09 8.00
C VAL A 532 9.81 7.48 7.92
N LEU A 533 10.00 8.00 6.70
CA LEU A 533 10.62 9.31 6.51
C LEU A 533 9.78 10.47 7.09
N ASN A 534 8.46 10.41 6.99
CA ASN A 534 7.57 11.42 7.58
C ASN A 534 7.60 11.36 9.12
N VAL A 535 7.36 10.19 9.71
CA VAL A 535 7.27 10.02 11.16
C VAL A 535 8.62 10.25 11.83
N PHE A 536 9.68 9.56 11.37
CA PHE A 536 11.01 9.69 11.97
C PHE A 536 11.66 11.04 11.68
N GLY A 537 11.35 11.66 10.53
CA GLY A 537 11.75 13.03 10.24
C GLY A 537 11.16 14.04 11.23
N ALA A 538 9.86 13.92 11.50
CA ALA A 538 9.14 14.82 12.38
C ALA A 538 9.60 14.75 13.86
N VAL A 539 10.13 13.60 14.31
CA VAL A 539 10.66 13.41 15.69
C VAL A 539 12.18 13.41 15.78
N ASP A 540 12.87 13.95 14.76
CA ASP A 540 14.34 14.08 14.71
C ASP A 540 15.14 12.75 14.82
N LEU A 541 14.52 11.62 14.50
CA LEU A 541 15.20 10.32 14.36
C LEU A 541 15.90 10.20 13.01
N LEU A 542 15.35 10.82 11.97
CA LEU A 542 15.92 10.97 10.64
C LEU A 542 15.92 12.46 10.25
N PRO A 543 16.76 12.89 9.29
CA PRO A 543 16.70 14.25 8.79
C PRO A 543 15.32 14.55 8.19
N MET A 544 14.83 15.77 8.40
CA MET A 544 13.55 16.21 7.87
C MET A 544 13.57 16.20 6.34
N THR A 545 12.78 15.33 5.70
CA THR A 545 12.79 15.14 4.24
C THR A 545 11.64 15.82 3.51
N GLY A 546 10.59 16.27 4.21
CA GLY A 546 9.44 16.96 3.61
C GLY A 546 8.62 16.06 2.68
N VAL A 547 8.42 14.80 3.07
CA VAL A 547 7.59 13.83 2.34
C VAL A 547 6.27 13.64 3.06
N THR A 548 5.21 13.40 2.29
CA THR A 548 3.85 13.23 2.82
C THR A 548 3.69 11.90 3.56
N PHE A 549 2.84 11.83 4.59
CA PHE A 549 2.33 10.57 5.14
C PHE A 549 1.22 10.03 4.20
N PRO A 550 1.33 8.80 3.67
CA PRO A 550 0.37 8.24 2.73
C PRO A 550 -1.07 8.25 3.26
N PHE A 551 -2.03 8.69 2.45
CA PHE A 551 -3.45 8.90 2.78
C PHE A 551 -3.77 9.90 3.90
N VAL A 552 -2.79 10.44 4.63
CA VAL A 552 -3.03 11.31 5.80
C VAL A 552 -2.67 12.76 5.49
N SER A 553 -1.49 13.03 4.95
CA SER A 553 -1.09 14.40 4.61
C SER A 553 -2.06 15.05 3.62
N ASN A 554 -2.28 16.35 3.78
CA ASN A 554 -2.94 17.17 2.80
C ASN A 554 -2.11 17.20 1.50
N GLY A 555 -2.74 16.99 0.35
CA GLY A 555 -2.04 16.89 -0.91
C GLY A 555 -2.85 16.13 -1.94
N GLY A 556 -3.47 16.87 -2.85
CA GLY A 556 -4.40 16.27 -3.82
C GLY A 556 -3.76 15.17 -4.67
N THR A 557 -2.58 15.44 -5.25
CA THR A 557 -1.85 14.46 -6.05
C THR A 557 -1.39 13.24 -5.24
N SER A 558 -0.93 13.46 -4.01
CA SER A 558 -0.44 12.38 -3.15
C SER A 558 -1.59 11.49 -2.66
N MET A 559 -2.76 12.06 -2.39
CA MET A 559 -3.98 11.31 -2.08
C MET A 559 -4.41 10.43 -3.27
N ILE A 560 -4.44 11.00 -4.48
CA ILE A 560 -4.76 10.26 -5.71
C ILE A 560 -3.76 9.11 -5.94
N GLY A 561 -2.45 9.41 -5.81
CA GLY A 561 -1.39 8.42 -5.93
C GLY A 561 -1.49 7.31 -4.88
N SER A 562 -1.87 7.64 -3.64
CA SER A 562 -2.05 6.65 -2.57
C SER A 562 -3.17 5.67 -2.89
N TRP A 563 -4.34 6.14 -3.32
CA TRP A 563 -5.40 5.25 -3.78
C TRP A 563 -5.00 4.43 -5.01
N GLY A 564 -4.26 5.01 -5.96
CA GLY A 564 -3.72 4.28 -7.11
C GLY A 564 -2.76 3.14 -6.71
N MET A 565 -1.85 3.40 -5.76
CA MET A 565 -0.91 2.38 -5.26
C MET A 565 -1.64 1.23 -4.56
N LEU A 566 -2.74 1.50 -3.86
CA LEU A 566 -3.57 0.47 -3.24
C LEU A 566 -4.14 -0.53 -4.26
N ALA A 567 -4.35 -0.11 -5.51
CA ALA A 567 -4.85 -0.99 -6.57
C ALA A 567 -3.87 -2.14 -6.90
N PHE A 568 -2.56 -1.90 -6.82
CA PHE A 568 -1.56 -2.97 -6.99
C PHE A 568 -1.65 -4.00 -5.87
N LEU A 569 -1.81 -3.55 -4.63
CA LEU A 569 -2.02 -4.45 -3.48
C LEU A 569 -3.32 -5.24 -3.64
N LYS A 570 -4.41 -4.58 -4.08
CA LYS A 570 -5.68 -5.24 -4.34
C LYS A 570 -5.58 -6.27 -5.47
N ALA A 571 -4.75 -6.04 -6.49
CA ALA A 571 -4.51 -7.00 -7.56
C ALA A 571 -3.79 -8.28 -7.09
N ALA A 572 -3.01 -8.21 -6.01
CA ALA A 572 -2.38 -9.37 -5.38
C ALA A 572 -3.28 -10.12 -4.37
N ASP A 573 -4.45 -9.56 -3.99
CA ASP A 573 -5.36 -10.19 -3.03
C ASP A 573 -6.15 -11.35 -3.66
N THR A 574 -5.60 -12.56 -3.54
CA THR A 574 -6.16 -13.80 -4.10
C THR A 574 -7.21 -14.47 -3.22
N ARG A 575 -7.56 -13.89 -2.05
CA ARG A 575 -8.63 -14.39 -1.19
C ARG A 575 -9.96 -14.46 -1.95
N GLN A 576 -10.78 -15.47 -1.65
CA GLN A 576 -11.97 -15.77 -2.43
C GLN A 576 -12.93 -14.58 -2.53
N ASN A 577 -13.16 -14.12 -3.77
CA ASN A 577 -13.99 -12.95 -4.10
C ASN A 577 -13.57 -11.64 -3.39
N ALA A 578 -12.34 -11.54 -2.86
CA ALA A 578 -11.89 -10.36 -2.13
C ALA A 578 -11.53 -9.20 -3.06
N SER A 579 -10.90 -9.49 -4.20
CA SER A 579 -10.40 -8.48 -5.13
C SER A 579 -11.31 -8.25 -6.33
N ILE A 580 -11.62 -6.99 -6.64
CA ILE A 580 -12.25 -6.59 -7.92
C ILE A 580 -11.28 -6.74 -9.10
N ALA A 581 -9.98 -6.58 -8.86
CA ALA A 581 -8.93 -6.76 -9.86
C ALA A 581 -8.77 -8.24 -10.28
N ILE A 582 -9.44 -9.18 -9.62
CA ILE A 582 -9.47 -10.59 -10.03
C ILE A 582 -10.82 -10.93 -10.67
N SER A 583 -10.78 -11.56 -11.84
CA SER A 583 -11.98 -12.02 -12.55
C SER A 583 -12.72 -13.11 -11.76
N LEU A 584 -14.05 -12.98 -11.60
CA LEU A 584 -14.91 -14.08 -11.13
C LEU A 584 -15.19 -15.11 -12.23
N THR A 585 -15.03 -14.70 -13.50
CA THR A 585 -15.35 -15.47 -14.69
C THR A 585 -14.22 -16.44 -15.08
N ASP A 586 -13.52 -17.05 -14.11
CA ASP A 586 -12.66 -18.20 -14.41
C ASP A 586 -13.56 -19.25 -15.10
N LYS A 587 -13.51 -19.28 -16.44
CA LYS A 587 -14.41 -20.06 -17.29
C LYS A 587 -14.24 -21.57 -17.07
N GLY A 588 -13.13 -21.99 -16.45
CA GLY A 588 -12.95 -23.34 -15.96
C GLY A 588 -13.96 -23.77 -14.88
N LEU A 589 -14.75 -22.85 -14.32
CA LEU A 589 -15.87 -23.19 -13.43
C LEU A 589 -17.24 -23.17 -14.13
N LYS A 590 -17.37 -22.46 -15.27
CA LYS A 590 -18.65 -22.32 -16.00
C LYS A 590 -18.82 -23.34 -17.13
N ALA A 591 -17.75 -23.71 -17.81
CA ALA A 591 -17.82 -24.77 -18.83
C ALA A 591 -18.17 -26.14 -18.21
N GLU A 592 -17.89 -26.32 -16.92
CA GLU A 592 -18.07 -27.60 -16.20
C GLU A 592 -19.43 -27.72 -15.49
N THR A 593 -20.16 -26.62 -15.28
CA THR A 593 -21.55 -26.68 -14.81
C THR A 593 -22.51 -27.02 -15.95
N GLU A 594 -22.19 -26.60 -17.18
CA GLU A 594 -22.95 -26.95 -18.37
C GLU A 594 -22.74 -28.42 -18.80
N GLU A 595 -21.61 -29.04 -18.46
CA GLU A 595 -21.43 -30.51 -18.59
C GLU A 595 -22.15 -31.30 -17.49
N GLU A 596 -22.31 -30.75 -16.27
CA GLU A 596 -23.11 -31.36 -15.19
C GLU A 596 -24.62 -31.35 -15.50
N ASP A 597 -25.12 -30.36 -16.26
CA ASP A 597 -26.53 -30.31 -16.69
C ASP A 597 -26.82 -31.16 -17.96
N MET A 598 -25.78 -31.76 -18.56
CA MET A 598 -25.88 -32.61 -19.76
C MET A 598 -25.55 -34.09 -19.55
N ILE A 599 -25.26 -34.52 -18.32
CA ILE A 599 -24.97 -35.93 -17.97
C ILE A 599 -26.04 -36.51 -17.05
#